data_AF-U2ZUF8-F1
#
_entry.id   AF-U2ZUF8-F1
#
_cell.length_a   1.000
_cell.length_b   1.000
_cell.length_c   1.000
_cell.angle_alpha   90.00
_cell.angle_beta   90.00
_cell.angle_gamma   90.00
#
_symmetry.space_group_name_H-M   'P 1'
#
loop_
_entity.id
_entity.type
_entity.pdbx_description
1 polymer ?
#
loop_
_entity_poly.entity_id
_entity_poly.type
_entity_poly.pdbx_seq_one_letter_code
_entity_poly.pdbx_strand_id
1 'polypeptide(L)'
;MEDALIGLAGLLIGILLNEYYRRSSRIEKYSSQVFEKRLEVYEGLMSEVKQAADIISDLVENPNIDVDKKKEIAFHAGLAVATYTDRHQFYLNEEISVHCTMVFIRTPDIFEETTNEQELKLFRMSTKETYEMIRSEAGIVELDSLFRSITKSSPGGELIEYYRKAKKAHARKA
;
A
#
# COMPACT_ATOMS: atom_id res chain seq x y z
N MET A 1 29.23 31.82 46.05
CA MET A 1 29.52 31.73 44.60
C MET A 1 29.05 30.40 44.04
N GLU A 2 29.26 29.28 44.74
CA GLU A 2 28.75 27.96 44.35
C GLU A 2 27.23 27.91 44.17
N ASP A 3 26.45 28.47 45.10
CA ASP A 3 24.97 28.48 45.00
C ASP A 3 24.46 29.25 43.77
N ALA A 4 25.14 30.33 43.40
CA ALA A 4 24.82 31.11 42.19
C ALA A 4 25.19 30.35 40.91
N LEU A 5 26.28 29.59 40.92
CA LEU A 5 26.69 28.70 39.82
C LEU A 5 25.71 27.53 39.65
N ILE A 6 25.25 26.93 40.74
CA ILE A 6 24.24 25.86 40.72
C ILE A 6 22.91 26.38 40.17
N GLY A 7 22.47 27.57 40.58
CA GLY A 7 21.26 28.20 40.04
C GLY A 7 21.36 28.50 38.54
N LEU A 8 22.52 28.98 38.07
CA LEU A 8 22.75 29.30 36.66
C LEU A 8 22.85 28.03 35.78
N ALA A 9 23.47 26.97 36.30
CA ALA A 9 23.48 25.65 35.67
C ALA A 9 22.05 25.06 35.57
N GLY A 10 21.25 25.18 36.63
CA GLY A 10 19.86 24.74 36.63
C GLY A 10 19.01 25.48 35.59
N LEU A 11 19.19 26.79 35.45
CA LEU A 11 18.53 27.59 34.41
C LEU A 11 18.92 27.11 33.00
N LEU A 12 20.21 26.92 32.73
CA LEU A 12 20.70 26.46 31.43
C LEU A 12 20.18 25.07 31.08
N ILE A 13 20.21 24.13 32.03
CA ILE A 13 19.67 22.77 31.85
C ILE A 13 18.16 22.84 31.58
N GLY A 14 17.42 23.67 32.33
CA GLY A 14 15.99 23.87 32.11
C GLY A 14 15.66 24.40 30.71
N ILE A 15 16.44 25.38 30.22
CA ILE A 15 16.29 25.93 28.86
C ILE A 15 16.57 24.85 27.82
N LEU A 16 17.64 24.07 27.98
CA LEU A 16 18.02 23.01 27.04
C LEU A 16 16.99 21.88 26.99
N LEU A 17 16.52 21.41 28.15
CA LEU A 17 15.48 20.39 28.23
C LEU A 17 14.17 20.89 27.62
N ASN A 18 13.74 22.11 27.95
CA ASN A 18 12.52 22.69 27.40
C ASN A 18 12.60 22.82 25.86
N GLU A 19 13.74 23.26 25.33
CA GLU A 19 13.94 23.34 23.88
C GLU A 19 13.98 21.96 23.22
N TYR A 20 14.60 20.97 23.87
CA TYR A 20 14.61 19.58 23.41
C TYR A 20 13.19 19.01 23.33
N TYR A 21 12.40 19.13 24.40
CA TYR A 21 10.99 18.71 24.42
C TYR A 21 10.15 19.46 23.38
N ARG A 22 10.36 20.78 23.23
CA ARG A 22 9.66 21.59 22.23
C ARG A 22 10.02 21.21 20.79
N ARG A 23 11.26 20.79 20.52
CA ARG A 23 11.69 20.27 19.21
C ARG A 23 11.14 18.88 18.96
N SER A 24 11.25 17.99 19.95
CA SER A 24 10.73 16.62 19.88
C SER A 24 9.21 16.63 19.65
N SER A 25 8.45 17.44 20.39
CA SER A 25 7.01 17.61 20.20
C SER A 25 6.63 18.17 18.81
N ARG A 26 7.42 19.12 18.27
CA ARG A 26 7.21 19.61 16.90
C ARG A 26 7.47 18.51 15.87
N ILE A 27 8.57 17.77 16.01
CA ILE A 27 8.90 16.64 15.13
C ILE A 27 7.78 15.59 15.20
N GLU A 28 7.34 15.20 16.39
CA GLU A 28 6.27 14.24 16.60
C GLU A 28 4.95 14.69 15.93
N LYS A 29 4.57 15.96 16.10
CA LYS A 29 3.37 16.51 15.47
C LYS A 29 3.44 16.51 13.94
N TYR A 30 4.55 16.98 13.35
CA TYR A 30 4.71 16.99 11.90
C TYR A 30 4.83 15.57 11.33
N SER A 31 5.54 14.68 12.01
CA SER A 31 5.66 13.27 11.64
C SER A 31 4.30 12.58 11.64
N SER A 32 3.45 12.84 12.64
CA SER A 32 2.09 12.28 12.69
C SER A 32 1.23 12.76 11.51
N GLN A 33 1.27 14.06 11.18
CA GLN A 33 0.49 14.61 10.06
C GLN A 33 0.97 14.07 8.70
N VAL A 34 2.29 13.95 8.51
CA VAL A 34 2.86 13.37 7.30
C VAL A 34 2.52 11.88 7.19
N PHE A 35 2.58 11.16 8.30
CA PHE A 35 2.20 9.75 8.36
C PHE A 35 0.73 9.54 8.01
N GLU A 36 -0.18 10.30 8.62
CA GLU A 36 -1.62 10.24 8.31
C GLU A 36 -1.87 10.54 6.83
N LYS A 37 -1.24 11.58 6.27
CA LYS A 37 -1.41 11.90 4.85
C LYS A 37 -0.86 10.81 3.95
N ARG A 38 0.29 10.24 4.30
CA ARG A 38 0.89 9.13 3.55
C ARG A 38 -0.01 7.89 3.60
N LEU A 39 -0.58 7.56 4.76
CA LEU A 39 -1.51 6.45 4.91
C LEU A 39 -2.76 6.64 4.05
N GLU A 40 -3.39 7.82 4.11
CA GLU A 40 -4.54 8.19 3.27
C GLU A 40 -4.21 8.02 1.77
N VAL A 41 -3.02 8.44 1.34
CA VAL A 41 -2.58 8.30 -0.05
C VAL A 41 -2.42 6.82 -0.45
N TYR A 42 -1.84 5.97 0.41
CA TYR A 42 -1.72 4.54 0.14
C TYR A 42 -3.07 3.81 0.15
N GLU A 43 -4.01 4.21 1.01
CA GLU A 43 -5.38 3.71 1.00
C GLU A 43 -6.10 4.06 -0.31
N GLY A 44 -5.95 5.29 -0.79
CA GLY A 44 -6.49 5.69 -2.09
C GLY A 44 -5.82 4.93 -3.25
N LEU A 45 -4.50 4.73 -3.22
CA LEU A 45 -3.80 3.93 -4.24
C LEU A 45 -4.34 2.49 -4.28
N MET A 46 -4.52 1.88 -3.11
CA MET A 46 -5.13 0.55 -3.00
C MET A 46 -6.53 0.51 -3.63
N SER A 47 -7.35 1.55 -3.41
CA SER A 47 -8.68 1.66 -3.99
C SER A 47 -8.64 1.74 -5.51
N GLU A 48 -7.78 2.59 -6.08
CA GLU A 48 -7.62 2.75 -7.53
C GLU A 48 -7.13 1.46 -8.20
N VAL A 49 -6.11 0.82 -7.63
CA VAL A 49 -5.60 -0.48 -8.12
C VAL A 49 -6.70 -1.53 -8.10
N LYS A 50 -7.47 -1.62 -7.01
CA LYS A 50 -8.56 -2.58 -6.89
C LYS A 50 -9.65 -2.31 -7.92
N GLN A 51 -10.06 -1.06 -8.07
CA GLN A 51 -11.08 -0.68 -9.04
C GLN A 51 -10.64 -1.02 -10.47
N ALA A 52 -9.40 -0.70 -10.82
CA ALA A 52 -8.84 -1.07 -12.13
C ALA A 52 -8.83 -2.59 -12.30
N ALA A 53 -8.44 -3.35 -11.28
CA ALA A 53 -8.42 -4.81 -11.35
C ALA A 53 -9.80 -5.45 -11.49
N ASP A 54 -10.80 -4.90 -10.81
CA ASP A 54 -12.19 -5.32 -10.93
C ASP A 54 -12.70 -5.05 -12.36
N ILE A 55 -12.42 -3.87 -12.93
CA ILE A 55 -12.76 -3.54 -14.34
C ILE A 55 -12.14 -4.55 -15.30
N ILE A 56 -10.84 -4.84 -15.18
CA ILE A 56 -10.18 -5.82 -16.06
C ILE A 56 -10.82 -7.21 -15.93
N SER A 57 -11.15 -7.62 -14.71
CA SER A 57 -11.79 -8.92 -14.46
C SER A 57 -13.17 -9.00 -15.13
N ASP A 58 -13.97 -7.94 -15.01
CA ASP A 58 -15.29 -7.86 -15.66
C ASP A 58 -15.17 -7.90 -17.19
N LEU A 59 -14.16 -7.26 -17.78
CA LEU A 59 -13.91 -7.30 -19.22
C LEU A 59 -13.52 -8.69 -19.71
N VAL A 60 -12.75 -9.45 -18.92
CA VAL A 60 -12.37 -10.84 -19.25
C VAL A 60 -13.60 -11.74 -19.32
N GLU A 61 -14.54 -11.57 -18.39
CA GLU A 61 -15.75 -12.40 -18.29
C GLU A 61 -16.87 -12.00 -19.25
N ASN A 62 -16.79 -10.81 -19.86
CA ASN A 62 -17.86 -10.28 -20.71
C ASN A 62 -17.62 -10.55 -22.21
N PRO A 63 -18.32 -11.52 -22.85
CA PRO A 63 -18.14 -11.81 -24.27
C PRO A 63 -18.82 -10.78 -25.20
N ASN A 64 -19.66 -9.89 -24.67
CA ASN A 64 -20.48 -8.98 -25.48
C ASN A 64 -19.75 -7.68 -25.86
N ILE A 65 -18.54 -7.47 -25.35
CA ILE A 65 -17.71 -6.30 -25.65
C ILE A 65 -16.67 -6.71 -26.69
N ASP A 66 -16.57 -5.93 -27.76
CA ASP A 66 -15.54 -6.08 -28.78
C ASP A 66 -14.13 -5.93 -28.21
N VAL A 67 -13.16 -6.63 -28.81
CA VAL A 67 -11.76 -6.67 -28.35
C VAL A 67 -11.13 -5.28 -28.31
N ASP A 68 -11.32 -4.45 -29.34
CA ASP A 68 -10.73 -3.11 -29.38
C ASP A 68 -11.35 -2.23 -28.29
N LYS A 69 -12.65 -2.40 -28.03
CA LYS A 69 -13.31 -1.69 -26.92
C LYS A 69 -12.81 -2.15 -25.55
N LYS A 70 -12.55 -3.45 -25.36
CA LYS A 70 -11.92 -3.96 -24.12
C LYS A 70 -10.54 -3.35 -23.91
N LYS A 71 -9.71 -3.28 -24.95
CA LYS A 71 -8.38 -2.66 -24.89
C LYS A 71 -8.45 -1.19 -24.48
N GLU A 72 -9.39 -0.43 -25.06
CA GLU A 72 -9.59 0.98 -24.73
C GLU A 72 -9.99 1.16 -23.26
N ILE A 73 -10.96 0.37 -22.78
CA ILE A 73 -11.40 0.43 -21.38
C ILE A 73 -10.26 0.02 -20.43
N ALA A 74 -9.51 -1.03 -20.76
CA ALA A 74 -8.37 -1.50 -19.99
C ALA A 74 -7.26 -0.44 -19.90
N PHE A 75 -6.95 0.22 -21.01
CA PHE A 75 -6.02 1.33 -21.05
C PHE A 75 -6.46 2.46 -20.12
N HIS A 76 -7.74 2.85 -20.15
CA HIS A 76 -8.26 3.90 -19.27
C HIS A 76 -8.25 3.50 -17.80
N ALA A 77 -8.50 2.23 -17.47
CA ALA A 77 -8.37 1.72 -16.11
C ALA A 77 -6.92 1.85 -15.61
N GLY A 78 -5.93 1.49 -16.44
CA GLY A 78 -4.52 1.68 -16.09
C GLY A 78 -4.07 3.13 -16.02
N LEU A 79 -4.60 3.99 -16.89
CA LEU A 79 -4.32 5.42 -16.87
C LEU A 79 -4.81 6.08 -15.57
N ALA A 80 -5.92 5.62 -14.99
CA ALA A 80 -6.41 6.11 -13.71
C ALA A 80 -5.39 5.85 -12.59
N VAL A 81 -4.84 4.63 -12.52
CA VAL A 81 -3.78 4.26 -11.57
C VAL A 81 -2.54 5.13 -11.77
N ALA A 82 -2.07 5.28 -13.02
CA ALA A 82 -0.90 6.11 -13.33
C ALA A 82 -1.10 7.59 -12.95
N THR A 83 -2.30 8.13 -13.21
CA THR A 83 -2.66 9.50 -12.85
C THR A 83 -2.68 9.70 -11.35
N TYR A 84 -3.17 8.71 -10.60
CA TYR A 84 -3.15 8.74 -9.15
C TYR A 84 -1.72 8.77 -8.61
N THR A 85 -0.85 7.90 -9.14
CA THR A 85 0.55 7.84 -8.71
C THR A 85 1.29 9.15 -8.99
N ASP A 86 1.07 9.76 -10.15
CA ASP A 86 1.69 11.04 -10.51
C ASP A 86 1.22 12.19 -9.62
N ARG A 87 -0.10 12.27 -9.37
CA ARG A 87 -0.72 13.29 -8.50
C ARG A 87 -0.19 13.22 -7.07
N HIS A 88 0.10 12.02 -6.58
CA HIS A 88 0.49 11.78 -5.20
C HIS A 88 1.96 11.38 -5.03
N GLN A 89 2.81 11.62 -6.04
CA GLN A 89 4.22 11.23 -6.07
C GLN A 89 5.01 11.68 -4.84
N PHE A 90 4.65 12.81 -4.21
CA PHE A 90 5.33 13.31 -3.02
C PHE A 90 5.22 12.36 -1.80
N TYR A 91 4.13 11.60 -1.72
CA TYR A 91 3.84 10.71 -0.58
C TYR A 91 4.01 9.22 -0.92
N LEU A 92 4.20 8.90 -2.20
CA LEU A 92 4.33 7.53 -2.69
C LEU A 92 5.80 7.16 -2.86
N ASN A 93 6.08 5.89 -2.61
CA ASN A 93 7.35 5.29 -2.99
C ASN A 93 7.41 5.17 -4.53
N GLU A 94 8.53 5.59 -5.11
CA GLU A 94 8.72 5.60 -6.56
C GLU A 94 8.65 4.18 -7.16
N GLU A 95 9.27 3.19 -6.53
CA GLU A 95 9.28 1.81 -7.01
C GLU A 95 7.88 1.19 -7.02
N ILE A 96 7.07 1.48 -5.99
CA ILE A 96 5.67 1.06 -5.94
C ILE A 96 4.86 1.76 -7.03
N SER A 97 5.10 3.06 -7.24
CA SER A 97 4.41 3.83 -8.27
C SER A 97 4.68 3.28 -9.67
N VAL A 98 5.95 2.95 -9.95
CA VAL A 98 6.37 2.31 -11.20
C VAL A 98 5.75 0.92 -11.33
N HIS A 99 5.82 0.09 -10.29
CA HIS A 99 5.22 -1.24 -10.31
C HIS A 99 3.72 -1.17 -10.62
N CYS A 100 2.97 -0.35 -9.90
CA CYS A 100 1.53 -0.16 -10.13
C CYS A 100 1.26 0.26 -11.59
N THR A 101 1.97 1.27 -12.08
CA THR A 101 1.78 1.75 -13.47
C THR A 101 2.08 0.65 -14.49
N MET A 102 3.16 -0.11 -14.31
CA MET A 102 3.59 -1.15 -15.24
C MET A 102 2.67 -2.38 -15.25
N VAL A 103 2.04 -2.71 -14.13
CA VAL A 103 1.04 -3.79 -14.08
C VAL A 103 -0.14 -3.45 -14.97
N PHE A 104 -0.64 -2.22 -14.92
CA PHE A 104 -1.86 -1.86 -15.63
C PHE A 104 -1.64 -1.38 -17.07
N ILE A 105 -0.49 -0.81 -17.42
CA ILE A 105 -0.21 -0.37 -18.80
C ILE A 105 -0.24 -1.53 -19.81
N ARG A 106 0.06 -2.75 -19.34
CA ARG A 106 0.08 -3.99 -20.13
C ARG A 106 -1.28 -4.68 -20.21
N THR A 107 -2.27 -4.22 -19.46
CA THR A 107 -3.60 -4.87 -19.43
C THR A 107 -4.32 -4.93 -20.79
N PRO A 108 -4.12 -4.01 -21.76
CA PRO A 108 -4.67 -4.17 -23.09
C PRO A 108 -4.18 -5.44 -23.81
N ASP A 109 -2.97 -5.92 -23.51
CA ASP A 109 -2.36 -7.11 -24.13
C ASP A 109 -3.07 -8.41 -23.70
N ILE A 110 -3.92 -8.36 -22.67
CA ILE A 110 -4.77 -9.49 -22.27
C ILE A 110 -5.83 -9.81 -23.33
N PHE A 111 -6.31 -8.77 -24.03
CA PHE A 111 -7.45 -8.86 -24.93
C PHE A 111 -6.99 -9.06 -26.37
N GLU A 112 -7.00 -10.30 -26.86
CA GLU A 112 -6.81 -10.62 -28.27
C GLU A 112 -8.09 -11.30 -28.82
N GLU A 113 -8.09 -11.80 -30.06
CA GLU A 113 -9.23 -12.58 -30.61
C GLU A 113 -9.63 -13.73 -29.66
N THR A 114 -8.63 -14.33 -29.03
CA THR A 114 -8.77 -15.20 -27.86
C THR A 114 -7.98 -14.61 -26.71
N THR A 115 -8.54 -14.59 -25.49
CA THR A 115 -7.85 -14.07 -24.31
C THR A 115 -6.42 -14.60 -24.18
N ASN A 116 -5.46 -13.71 -24.00
CA ASN A 116 -4.07 -14.07 -23.77
C ASN A 116 -3.90 -14.55 -22.31
N GLU A 117 -3.97 -15.87 -22.11
CA GLU A 117 -3.90 -16.49 -20.79
C GLU A 117 -2.58 -16.24 -20.06
N GLN A 118 -1.47 -16.03 -20.79
CA GLN A 118 -0.18 -15.73 -20.18
C GLN A 118 -0.17 -14.33 -19.56
N GLU A 119 -0.63 -13.32 -20.31
CA GLU A 119 -0.74 -11.95 -19.80
C GLU A 119 -1.80 -11.86 -18.69
N LEU A 120 -2.93 -12.58 -18.81
CA LEU A 120 -3.93 -12.64 -17.75
C LEU A 120 -3.37 -13.22 -16.45
N LYS A 121 -2.57 -14.30 -16.54
CA LYS A 121 -1.93 -14.92 -15.38
C LYS A 121 -0.90 -13.97 -14.75
N LEU A 122 -0.08 -13.31 -15.58
CA LEU A 122 0.89 -12.33 -15.12
C LEU A 122 0.19 -11.17 -14.40
N PHE A 123 -0.85 -10.61 -15.00
CA PHE A 123 -1.67 -9.55 -14.43
C PHE A 123 -2.22 -9.93 -13.06
N ARG A 124 -2.85 -11.11 -12.92
CA ARG A 124 -3.40 -11.59 -11.65
C ARG A 124 -2.33 -11.74 -10.57
N MET A 125 -1.16 -12.24 -10.95
CA MET A 125 -0.03 -12.40 -10.04
C MET A 125 0.51 -11.04 -9.58
N SER A 126 0.81 -10.15 -10.52
CA SER A 126 1.39 -8.83 -10.21
C SER A 126 0.40 -7.91 -9.50
N THR A 127 -0.91 -8.04 -9.74
CA THR A 127 -1.95 -7.34 -8.96
C THR A 127 -1.93 -7.79 -7.49
N LYS A 128 -1.77 -9.09 -7.25
CA LYS A 128 -1.64 -9.62 -5.89
C LYS A 128 -0.37 -9.09 -5.21
N GLU A 129 0.76 -9.08 -5.93
CA GLU A 129 2.01 -8.51 -5.44
C GLU A 129 1.87 -7.02 -5.13
N THR A 130 1.17 -6.26 -5.98
CA THR A 130 0.86 -4.84 -5.75
C THR A 130 0.13 -4.63 -4.42
N TYR A 131 -0.88 -5.46 -4.11
CA TYR A 131 -1.60 -5.37 -2.84
C TYR A 131 -0.68 -5.62 -1.63
N GLU A 132 0.23 -6.58 -1.74
CA GLU A 132 1.18 -6.89 -0.69
C GLU A 132 2.20 -5.75 -0.50
N MET A 133 2.71 -5.18 -1.60
CA MET A 133 3.64 -4.05 -1.59
C MET A 133 3.03 -2.81 -0.94
N ILE A 134 1.82 -2.41 -1.36
CA ILE A 134 1.13 -1.24 -0.80
C ILE A 134 0.91 -1.41 0.70
N ARG A 135 0.45 -2.59 1.15
CA ARG A 135 0.22 -2.85 2.58
C ARG A 135 1.51 -2.79 3.39
N SER A 136 2.60 -3.33 2.85
CA SER A 136 3.91 -3.31 3.50
C SER A 136 4.43 -1.89 3.64
N GLU A 137 4.40 -1.09 2.57
CA GLU A 137 4.96 0.26 2.57
C GLU A 137 4.10 1.28 3.32
N ALA A 138 2.80 1.02 3.44
CA ALA A 138 1.90 1.78 4.30
C ALA A 138 2.09 1.47 5.80
N GLY A 139 2.89 0.47 6.16
CA GLY A 139 3.12 0.04 7.55
C GLY A 139 1.95 -0.75 8.17
N ILE A 140 0.99 -1.18 7.36
CA ILE A 140 -0.20 -1.92 7.83
C ILE A 140 0.21 -3.32 8.33
N VAL A 141 1.22 -3.94 7.73
CA VAL A 141 1.68 -5.28 8.12
C VAL A 141 2.23 -5.28 9.55
N GLU A 142 3.01 -4.28 9.90
CA GLU A 142 3.59 -4.08 11.23
C GLU A 142 2.49 -3.76 12.25
N LEU A 143 1.56 -2.87 11.89
CA LEU A 143 0.41 -2.53 12.73
C LEU A 143 -0.47 -3.75 13.02
N ASP A 144 -0.79 -4.56 12.00
CA ASP A 144 -1.56 -5.79 12.16
C ASP A 144 -0.87 -6.77 13.13
N SER A 145 0.46 -6.89 13.04
CA SER A 145 1.27 -7.72 13.94
C SER A 145 1.19 -7.22 15.38
N LEU A 146 1.36 -5.91 15.59
CA LEU A 146 1.23 -5.27 16.91
C LEU A 146 -0.16 -5.48 17.48
N PHE A 147 -1.22 -5.20 16.72
CA PHE A 147 -2.60 -5.38 17.16
C PHE A 147 -2.91 -6.83 17.52
N ARG A 148 -2.43 -7.81 16.74
CA ARG A 148 -2.57 -9.22 17.08
C ARG A 148 -1.89 -9.59 18.39
N SER A 149 -0.71 -9.03 18.67
CA SER A 149 0.01 -9.28 19.92
C SER A 149 -0.75 -8.76 21.15
N ILE A 150 -1.43 -7.63 21.01
CA ILE A 150 -2.20 -6.98 22.07
C ILE A 150 -3.57 -7.66 22.26
N THR A 151 -4.31 -7.85 21.17
CA THR A 151 -5.70 -8.33 21.21
C THR A 151 -5.81 -9.84 21.32
N LYS A 152 -4.73 -10.58 21.01
CA LYS A 152 -4.74 -12.04 20.81
C LYS A 152 -5.81 -12.49 19.80
N SER A 153 -6.20 -11.60 18.88
CA SER A 153 -7.21 -11.89 17.87
C SER A 153 -6.72 -12.99 16.92
N SER A 154 -7.47 -14.09 16.89
CA SER A 154 -7.28 -15.18 15.95
C SER A 154 -8.65 -15.57 15.40
N PRO A 155 -9.09 -14.96 14.28
CA PRO A 155 -10.35 -15.31 13.65
C PRO A 155 -10.42 -16.81 13.38
N GLY A 156 -11.50 -17.46 13.83
CA GLY A 156 -11.76 -18.88 13.59
C GLY A 156 -12.79 -19.09 12.47
N GLY A 157 -12.93 -20.32 12.03
CA GLY A 157 -13.91 -20.71 11.01
C GLY A 157 -13.37 -21.80 10.10
N GLU A 158 -14.27 -22.66 9.61
CA GLU A 158 -13.88 -23.82 8.79
C GLU A 158 -13.07 -23.41 7.55
N LEU A 159 -13.53 -22.38 6.83
CA LEU A 159 -12.84 -21.84 5.66
C LEU A 159 -11.48 -21.22 6.01
N ILE A 160 -11.37 -20.57 7.16
CA ILE A 160 -10.11 -19.95 7.62
C ILE A 160 -9.10 -21.04 7.98
N GLU A 161 -9.54 -22.11 8.65
CA GLU A 161 -8.69 -23.26 8.97
C GLU A 161 -8.25 -24.01 7.72
N TYR A 162 -9.15 -24.18 6.75
CA TYR A 162 -8.80 -24.73 5.44
C TYR A 162 -7.73 -23.88 4.75
N TYR A 163 -7.93 -22.56 4.68
CA TYR A 163 -6.97 -21.63 4.11
C TYR A 163 -5.60 -21.69 4.82
N ARG A 164 -5.57 -21.74 6.15
CA ARG A 164 -4.33 -21.87 6.94
C ARG A 164 -3.58 -23.15 6.59
N LYS A 165 -4.29 -24.27 6.43
CA LYS A 165 -3.71 -25.56 6.01
C LYS A 165 -3.14 -25.48 4.59
N ALA A 166 -3.91 -24.94 3.64
CA ALA A 166 -3.47 -24.76 2.25
C ALA A 166 -2.23 -23.85 2.16
N LYS A 167 -2.22 -22.72 2.86
CA LYS A 167 -1.08 -21.79 2.91
C LYS A 167 0.19 -22.47 3.44
N LYS A 168 0.08 -23.25 4.53
CA LYS A 168 1.22 -24.01 5.08
C LYS A 168 1.75 -25.08 4.11
N ALA A 169 0.86 -25.72 3.35
CA ALA A 169 1.28 -26.73 2.36
C ALA A 169 2.05 -26.12 1.18
N HIS A 170 1.66 -24.93 0.73
CA HIS A 170 2.38 -24.20 -0.31
C HIS A 170 3.74 -23.64 0.15
N ALA A 171 3.82 -23.12 1.39
CA ALA A 171 5.08 -22.60 1.95
C ALA A 171 6.16 -23.67 2.19
N ARG A 172 5.81 -24.96 2.18
CA ARG A 172 6.77 -26.09 2.29
C ARG A 172 7.27 -26.59 0.93
N LYS A 173 6.68 -26.12 -0.17
CA LYS A 173 6.99 -26.54 -1.54
C LYS A 173 7.73 -25.47 -2.35
N ALA A 174 7.83 -24.25 -1.82
CA ALA A 174 8.73 -23.20 -2.29
C ALA A 174 10.04 -23.28 -1.52
#